data_AF-A0A8K0HJX1-F1
#
_entry.id   AF-A0A8K0HJX1-F1
#
_cell.length_a   1.000
_cell.length_b   1.000
_cell.length_c   1.000
_cell.angle_alpha   90.00
_cell.angle_beta   90.00
_cell.angle_gamma   90.00
#
_symmetry.space_group_name_H-M   'P 1'
#
loop_
_entity.id
_entity.type
_entity.pdbx_description
1 polymer ?
#
loop_
_entity_poly.entity_id
_entity_poly.type
_entity_poly.pdbx_seq_one_letter_code
_entity_poly.pdbx_strand_id
1 'polypeptide(L)'
;MALVTTAEVCDANQHLIEKGNGRVLVVDGGGSLRCAILGGNPVVQAQNNGWAGIVVNGCVRDVDEINGCDIGVRALASHPMKANKKGNGEKMFQ
;
A
#
# COMPACT_ATOMS: atom_id res chain seq x y z
N MET A 1 -10.88 12.22 13.94
CA MET A 1 -9.80 12.90 13.19
C MET A 1 -8.74 11.84 12.92
N ALA A 2 -8.64 11.34 11.68
CA ALA A 2 -7.65 10.31 11.36
C ALA A 2 -6.29 10.98 11.15
N LEU A 3 -5.27 10.54 11.88
CA LEU A 3 -3.89 10.96 11.66
C LEU A 3 -3.37 10.29 10.38
N VAL A 4 -2.71 11.06 9.51
CA VAL A 4 -2.17 10.57 8.24
C VAL A 4 -0.68 10.29 8.41
N THR A 5 -0.24 9.12 7.95
CA THR A 5 1.17 8.74 7.86
C THR A 5 1.53 8.58 6.41
N THR A 6 2.62 9.21 5.96
CA THR A 6 3.12 9.11 4.59
C THR A 6 4.31 8.16 4.53
N ALA A 7 4.37 7.29 3.53
CA ALA A 7 5.50 6.41 3.29
C ALA A 7 5.85 6.37 1.80
N GLU A 8 7.13 6.21 1.51
CA GLU A 8 7.62 5.85 0.18
C GLU A 8 7.42 4.35 -0.08
N VAL A 9 7.46 3.94 -1.35
CA VAL A 9 7.23 2.54 -1.77
C VAL A 9 8.06 1.51 -0.99
N CYS A 10 9.32 1.83 -0.68
CA CYS A 10 10.21 0.88 0.00
C CYS A 10 9.77 0.61 1.44
N ASP A 11 9.26 1.62 2.13
CA ASP A 11 8.97 1.60 3.56
C ASP A 11 7.49 1.27 3.85
N ALA A 12 6.64 1.25 2.83
CA ALA A 12 5.21 1.01 2.97
C ALA A 12 4.90 -0.26 3.79
N ASN A 13 5.57 -1.38 3.50
CA ASN A 13 5.32 -2.63 4.22
C ASN A 13 5.75 -2.58 5.69
N GLN A 14 6.78 -1.81 6.03
CA GLN A 14 7.24 -1.72 7.42
C GLN A 14 6.21 -0.99 8.28
N HIS A 15 5.64 0.10 7.76
CA HIS A 15 4.59 0.85 8.44
C HIS A 15 3.34 -0.01 8.70
N LEU A 16 2.98 -0.87 7.75
CA LEU A 16 1.82 -1.75 7.89
C LEU A 16 1.96 -2.82 8.99
N ILE A 17 3.19 -3.11 9.44
CA ILE A 17 3.47 -4.02 10.55
C ILE A 17 3.30 -3.31 11.91
N GLU A 18 3.41 -1.98 11.93
CA GLU A 18 3.21 -1.17 13.13
C GLU A 18 1.73 -0.95 13.44
N LYS A 19 1.43 -0.61 14.70
CA LYS A 19 0.07 -0.28 15.14
C LYS A 19 -0.45 0.96 14.41
N GLY A 20 -1.50 0.78 13.63
CA GLY A 20 -2.16 1.84 12.89
C GLY A 20 -2.84 2.85 13.80
N ASN A 21 -3.42 2.43 14.92
CA ASN A 21 -4.16 3.29 15.86
C ASN A 21 -5.25 4.14 15.16
N GLY A 22 -5.93 3.56 14.16
CA GLY A 22 -6.93 4.27 13.35
C GLY A 22 -6.36 5.32 12.39
N ARG A 23 -5.06 5.26 12.10
CA ARG A 23 -4.39 6.12 11.11
C ARG A 23 -4.67 5.67 9.68
N VAL A 24 -4.45 6.59 8.75
CA VAL A 24 -4.45 6.31 7.32
C VAL A 24 -3.01 6.35 6.80
N LEU A 25 -2.60 5.30 6.09
CA LEU A 25 -1.30 5.26 5.42
C LEU A 25 -1.46 5.81 3.99
N VAL A 26 -0.64 6.78 3.61
CA VAL A 26 -0.54 7.28 2.24
C VAL A 26 0.80 6.83 1.68
N VAL A 27 0.77 6.02 0.63
CA VAL A 27 1.97 5.52 -0.06
C VAL A 27 2.15 6.29 -1.36
N ASP A 28 3.26 7.00 -1.49
CA ASP A 28 3.63 7.61 -2.77
C ASP A 28 4.48 6.64 -3.59
N GLY A 29 4.00 6.29 -4.78
CA GLY A 29 4.74 5.51 -5.78
C GLY A 29 4.91 6.23 -7.10
N GLY A 30 4.79 7.56 -7.09
CA GLY A 30 4.95 8.41 -8.27
C GLY A 30 3.86 8.23 -9.32
N GLY A 31 2.72 7.63 -8.96
CA GLY A 31 1.61 7.38 -9.88
C GLY A 31 1.89 6.31 -10.94
N SER A 32 2.90 5.45 -10.73
CA SER A 32 3.24 4.41 -11.70
C SER A 32 2.12 3.38 -11.85
N LEU A 33 1.70 3.17 -13.10
CA LEU A 33 0.71 2.13 -13.46
C LEU A 33 1.34 0.80 -13.91
N ARG A 34 2.68 0.72 -13.90
CA ARG A 34 3.44 -0.40 -14.45
C ARG A 34 3.58 -1.58 -13.49
N CYS A 35 3.42 -1.34 -12.19
CA CYS A 35 3.67 -2.34 -11.16
C CYS A 35 2.84 -2.04 -9.91
N ALA A 36 2.39 -3.09 -9.23
CA ALA A 36 1.69 -3.01 -7.96
C ALA A 36 2.65 -2.79 -6.79
N ILE A 37 2.37 -1.75 -6.03
CA ILE A 37 3.13 -1.33 -4.84
C ILE A 37 2.70 -2.18 -3.62
N LEU A 38 1.40 -2.40 -3.47
CA LEU A 38 0.81 -3.24 -2.42
C LEU A 38 0.03 -4.41 -3.02
N GLY A 39 -0.05 -5.51 -2.27
CA GLY A 39 -0.91 -6.65 -2.58
C GLY A 39 -1.81 -7.01 -1.40
N GLY A 40 -2.39 -8.20 -1.43
CA GLY A 40 -3.35 -8.67 -0.42
C GLY A 40 -2.76 -8.80 0.98
N ASN A 41 -1.73 -9.64 1.16
CA ASN A 41 -1.15 -9.91 2.49
C ASN A 41 -0.81 -8.65 3.32
N PRO A 42 -0.13 -7.61 2.78
CA PRO A 42 0.14 -6.39 3.56
C PRO A 42 -1.13 -5.65 3.99
N VAL A 43 -2.19 -5.67 3.18
CA VAL A 43 -3.49 -5.04 3.51
C VAL A 43 -4.18 -5.82 4.64
N VAL A 44 -4.15 -7.15 4.60
CA VAL A 44 -4.66 -7.99 5.70
C VAL A 44 -3.90 -7.68 6.99
N GLN A 45 -2.57 -7.54 6.93
CA GLN A 45 -1.77 -7.13 8.09
C GLN A 45 -2.16 -5.75 8.60
N ALA A 46 -2.42 -4.79 7.71
CA ALA A 46 -2.86 -3.45 8.05
C ALA A 46 -4.18 -3.45 8.84
N GLN A 47 -5.16 -4.24 8.36
CA GLN A 47 -6.43 -4.43 9.06
C GLN A 47 -6.18 -4.98 10.48
N ASN A 48 -5.39 -6.05 10.59
CA ASN A 48 -5.08 -6.68 11.88
C ASN A 48 -4.35 -5.73 12.84
N ASN A 49 -3.57 -4.80 12.30
CA ASN A 49 -2.83 -3.80 13.07
C ASN A 49 -3.63 -2.51 13.35
N GLY A 50 -4.92 -2.48 13.00
CA GLY A 50 -5.83 -1.39 13.34
C GLY A 50 -5.59 -0.12 12.52
N TRP A 51 -5.15 -0.25 11.27
CA TRP A 51 -5.15 0.86 10.32
C TRP A 51 -6.59 1.15 9.87
N ALA A 52 -6.95 2.43 9.76
CA ALA A 52 -8.27 2.83 9.27
C ALA A 52 -8.36 2.76 7.73
N GLY A 53 -7.23 2.91 7.04
CA GLY A 53 -7.20 2.87 5.59
C GLY A 53 -5.82 3.05 4.98
N ILE A 54 -5.73 2.79 3.68
CA ILE A 54 -4.52 2.94 2.87
C ILE A 54 -4.88 3.65 1.57
N VAL A 55 -4.10 4.68 1.22
CA VAL A 55 -4.19 5.38 -0.07
C VAL A 55 -2.86 5.18 -0.80
N VAL A 56 -2.92 4.72 -2.04
CA VAL A 56 -1.74 4.41 -2.86
C VAL A 56 -1.75 5.28 -4.10
N ASN A 57 -0.72 6.13 -4.26
CA ASN A 57 -0.45 6.82 -5.50
C ASN A 57 0.28 5.89 -6.49
N GLY A 58 -0.44 4.88 -6.98
CA GLY A 58 0.05 3.86 -7.91
C GLY A 58 -0.90 2.66 -7.97
N CYS A 59 -0.38 1.50 -8.39
CA CYS A 59 -1.19 0.29 -8.52
C CYS A 59 -1.17 -0.62 -7.29
N VAL A 60 -2.23 -1.42 -7.17
CA VAL A 60 -2.34 -2.54 -6.22
C VAL A 60 -2.56 -3.87 -6.95
N ARG A 61 -2.39 -4.99 -6.27
CA ARG A 61 -2.74 -6.33 -6.78
C ARG A 61 -3.63 -7.05 -5.77
N ASP A 62 -4.14 -8.22 -6.16
CA ASP A 62 -4.97 -9.08 -5.31
C ASP A 62 -6.25 -8.35 -4.83
N VAL A 63 -6.91 -7.62 -5.75
CA VAL A 63 -8.08 -6.76 -5.43
C VAL A 63 -9.24 -7.50 -4.76
N ASP A 64 -9.45 -8.77 -5.09
CA ASP A 64 -10.52 -9.58 -4.49
C ASP A 64 -10.23 -9.85 -3.01
N GLU A 65 -8.97 -10.09 -2.66
CA GLU A 65 -8.52 -10.26 -1.27
C GLU A 65 -8.65 -8.94 -0.49
N ILE A 66 -8.26 -7.83 -1.11
CA ILE A 66 -8.38 -6.49 -0.53
C ILE A 66 -9.85 -6.13 -0.27
N ASN A 67 -10.75 -6.43 -1.22
CA ASN A 67 -12.18 -6.17 -1.06
C ASN A 67 -12.85 -7.04 0.03
N GLY A 68 -12.21 -8.16 0.42
CA GLY A 68 -12.66 -8.97 1.55
C GLY A 68 -12.23 -8.44 2.92
N CYS A 69 -11.35 -7.43 2.96
CA CYS A 69 -10.83 -6.87 4.20
C CYS A 69 -11.72 -5.72 4.74
N ASP A 70 -11.82 -5.59 6.06
CA ASP A 70 -12.54 -4.48 6.72
C ASP A 70 -11.64 -3.24 6.88
N ILE A 71 -10.96 -2.86 5.80
CA ILE A 71 -10.09 -1.69 5.73
C ILE A 71 -10.26 -1.00 4.38
N GLY A 72 -10.38 0.34 4.40
CA GLY A 72 -10.51 1.11 3.16
C GLY A 72 -9.19 1.19 2.40
N VAL A 73 -9.12 0.65 1.20
CA VAL A 73 -7.95 0.78 0.30
C VAL A 73 -8.32 1.53 -0.97
N ARG A 74 -7.54 2.55 -1.31
CA ARG A 74 -7.68 3.29 -2.58
C ARG A 74 -6.38 3.28 -3.34
N ALA A 75 -6.47 3.00 -4.63
CA ALA A 75 -5.34 3.02 -5.56
C ALA A 75 -5.77 3.63 -6.90
N LEU A 76 -4.81 3.93 -7.78
CA LEU A 76 -5.09 4.44 -9.13
C LEU A 76 -5.62 3.34 -10.05
N ALA A 77 -5.02 2.15 -9.99
CA ALA A 77 -5.46 0.98 -10.76
C ALA A 77 -5.02 -0.33 -10.09
N SER A 78 -5.44 -1.45 -10.65
CA SER A 78 -4.89 -2.76 -10.33
C SER A 78 -3.89 -3.21 -11.38
N HIS A 79 -2.81 -3.88 -10.97
CA HIS A 79 -1.81 -4.43 -11.88
C HIS A 79 -1.20 -5.72 -11.32
N PRO A 80 -1.10 -6.82 -12.09
CA PRO A 80 -0.65 -8.11 -11.55
C PRO A 80 0.84 -8.16 -11.23
N MET A 81 1.67 -7.37 -11.94
CA MET A 81 3.12 -7.38 -11.77
C MET A 81 3.51 -6.67 -10.47
N LYS A 82 4.28 -7.34 -9.61
CA LYS A 82 4.77 -6.78 -8.35
C LYS A 82 5.91 -5.78 -8.59
N ALA A 83 5.87 -4.65 -7.89
CA ALA A 83 6.96 -3.68 -7.83
C ALA A 83 8.24 -4.32 -7.28
N ASN A 84 9.37 -4.08 -7.96
CA ASN A 84 10.67 -4.57 -7.53
C ASN A 84 11.25 -3.62 -6.46
N LYS A 85 11.52 -4.12 -5.26
CA LYS A 85 12.12 -3.33 -4.17
C LYS A 85 13.63 -3.23 -4.36
N LYS A 86 14.09 -2.35 -5.24
CA LYS A 86 15.49 -1.92 -5.24
C LYS A 86 15.60 -0.75 -4.27
N GLY A 87 16.27 -0.99 -3.14
CA GLY A 87 16.30 -0.13 -1.96
C GLY A 87 17.07 1.19 -2.10
N ASN A 88 16.88 1.94 -3.18
CA ASN A 88 17.40 3.29 -3.35
C ASN A 88 16.60 3.99 -4.44
N GLY A 89 15.46 4.63 -4.11
CA GLY A 89 14.83 5.77 -4.81
C GLY A 89 14.69 5.80 -6.36
N GLU A 90 15.10 4.77 -7.08
CA GLU A 90 15.37 4.84 -8.50
C GLU A 90 14.42 3.91 -9.23
N LYS A 91 13.43 4.56 -9.84
CA LYS A 91 12.74 4.15 -11.07
C LYS A 91 12.48 2.65 -11.15
N MET A 92 11.28 2.28 -10.70
CA MET A 92 10.69 0.95 -10.88
C MET A 92 10.42 0.66 -12.35
N PHE A 93 11.47 0.25 -13.07
CA PHE A 93 11.40 -0.32 -14.41
C PHE A 93 12.05 -1.70 -14.34
N GLN A 94 11.21 -2.74 -14.36
CA GLN A 94 11.39 -3.90 -15.23
C GLN A 94 10.01 -4.23 -15.76
#